data_AF-A0A7R8VXA6-F1
#
_entry.id   AF-A0A7R8VXA6-F1
#
_cell.length_a   1.000
_cell.length_b   1.000
_cell.length_c   1.000
_cell.angle_alpha   90.00
_cell.angle_beta   90.00
_cell.angle_gamma   90.00
#
_symmetry.space_group_name_H-M   'P 1'
#
loop_
_entity.id
_entity.type
_entity.pdbx_description
1 polymer ?
#
loop_
_entity_poly.entity_id
_entity_poly.type
_entity_poly.pdbx_seq_one_letter_code
_entity_poly.pdbx_strand_id
1 'polypeptide(L)'
;MFCFSDFYFTAVTWVSLTEVCVIWMNRPQNLSLVTVCKSPMWYCQETQRISGEGRGWVDTQDAPLFSLDGLNYVMIAPVRDGPAGFFRHVVSVNIPKKRVLPLTHGKFDVARILAWNHQDSLVVSAAGTLLVGDRRPGQPDAGCLKTPDTLVTPYQPSIKGYFLGIPEGRPGQLHLYRTTSVTPRIGVALGTPHCITCQTEPYVHHGGAYAGYYSTGSVSRLNKLASEGEELGTEDIERIPSPLPPTKNKQKG
;
A
#
# COMPACT_ATOMS: atom_id res chain seq x y z
N MET A 1 0.05 31.64 -4.23
CA MET A 1 1.50 31.88 -4.20
C MET A 1 1.99 31.51 -2.80
N PHE A 2 2.70 30.38 -2.67
CA PHE A 2 3.19 29.91 -1.38
C PHE A 2 4.42 30.75 -1.00
N CYS A 3 4.27 31.62 0.00
CA CYS A 3 5.32 32.53 0.44
C CYS A 3 6.16 31.83 1.53
N PHE A 4 7.47 31.72 1.33
CA PHE A 4 8.51 31.34 2.30
C PHE A 4 8.37 30.00 3.05
N SER A 5 8.40 28.86 2.34
CA SER A 5 8.83 27.62 2.99
C SER A 5 9.62 26.77 2.01
N ASP A 6 10.70 26.16 2.49
CA ASP A 6 11.51 25.23 1.71
C ASP A 6 10.64 24.00 1.36
N PHE A 7 10.40 23.80 0.07
CA PHE A 7 9.69 22.65 -0.47
C PHE A 7 10.51 21.95 -1.54
N TYR A 8 10.35 20.64 -1.61
CA TYR A 8 10.87 19.77 -2.65
C TYR A 8 9.72 19.28 -3.54
N PHE A 9 9.97 19.17 -4.83
CA PHE A 9 9.14 18.38 -5.73
C PHE A 9 9.46 16.90 -5.55
N THR A 10 8.47 16.10 -5.19
CA THR A 10 8.65 14.65 -5.03
C THR A 10 8.13 13.85 -6.22
N ALA A 11 7.11 14.36 -6.92
CA ALA A 11 6.62 13.77 -8.16
C ALA A 11 5.94 14.83 -9.04
N VAL A 12 5.98 14.61 -10.35
CA VAL A 12 5.31 15.45 -11.36
C VAL A 12 4.68 14.54 -12.41
N THR A 13 3.45 14.85 -12.81
CA THR A 13 2.78 14.15 -13.91
C THR A 13 1.87 15.09 -14.69
N TRP A 14 1.72 14.84 -15.98
CA TRP A 14 0.78 15.58 -16.81
C TRP A 14 -0.64 15.07 -16.57
N VAL A 15 -1.58 15.99 -16.39
CA VAL A 15 -3.02 15.69 -16.30
C VAL A 15 -3.64 15.79 -17.70
N SER A 16 -3.26 16.82 -18.44
CA SER A 16 -3.64 17.08 -19.82
C SER A 16 -2.56 17.93 -20.51
N LEU A 17 -2.76 18.34 -21.76
CA LEU A 17 -1.81 19.22 -22.47
C LEU A 17 -1.64 20.60 -21.83
N THR A 18 -2.58 21.02 -20.98
CA THR A 18 -2.61 22.35 -20.37
C THR A 18 -2.54 22.31 -18.84
N GLU A 19 -2.45 21.12 -18.25
CA GLU A 19 -2.52 20.94 -16.80
C GLU A 19 -1.45 19.97 -16.30
N VAL A 20 -0.75 20.36 -15.24
CA VAL A 20 0.28 19.54 -14.61
C VAL A 20 -0.04 19.34 -13.13
N CYS A 21 0.12 18.10 -12.66
CA CYS A 21 0.03 17.75 -11.25
C CYS A 21 1.44 17.71 -10.65
N VAL A 22 1.58 18.34 -9.48
CA VAL A 22 2.85 18.45 -8.76
C VAL A 22 2.62 18.06 -7.31
N ILE A 23 3.46 17.15 -6.80
CA ILE A 23 3.52 16.80 -5.39
C ILE A 23 4.69 17.53 -4.75
N TRP A 24 4.38 18.23 -3.67
CA TRP A 24 5.31 19.00 -2.86
C TRP A 24 5.50 18.32 -1.52
N MET A 25 6.70 18.42 -0.96
CA MET A 25 7.00 18.02 0.40
C MET A 25 7.84 19.11 1.07
N ASN A 26 7.48 19.51 2.29
CA ASN A 26 8.26 20.52 2.99
C ASN A 26 9.59 19.96 3.50
N ARG A 27 10.54 20.84 3.81
CA ARG A 27 11.89 20.45 4.29
C ARG A 27 11.90 19.55 5.53
N PRO A 28 11.06 19.78 6.57
CA PRO A 28 10.93 18.85 7.70
C PRO A 28 10.22 17.53 7.37
N GLN A 29 9.71 17.37 6.14
CA GLN A 29 8.98 16.18 5.66
C GLN A 29 7.77 15.82 6.50
N ASN A 30 7.10 16.79 7.14
CA ASN A 30 5.89 16.56 7.93
C ASN A 30 4.61 17.04 7.24
N LEU A 31 4.75 17.58 6.01
CA LEU A 31 3.67 18.05 5.18
C LEU A 31 3.95 17.71 3.71
N SER A 32 2.96 17.10 3.06
CA SER A 32 2.93 16.91 1.61
C SER A 32 1.65 17.49 1.01
N LEU A 33 1.78 18.15 -0.14
CA LEU A 33 0.68 18.80 -0.85
C LEU A 33 0.63 18.29 -2.29
N VAL A 34 -0.57 18.01 -2.80
CA VAL A 34 -0.80 17.67 -4.21
C VAL A 34 -1.54 18.83 -4.86
N THR A 35 -0.93 19.43 -5.87
CA THR A 35 -1.50 20.59 -6.58
C THR A 35 -1.67 20.30 -8.06
N VAL A 36 -2.74 20.80 -8.66
CA VAL A 36 -2.91 20.84 -10.12
C VAL A 36 -2.78 22.28 -10.61
N CYS A 37 -1.83 22.53 -11.50
CA CYS A 37 -1.52 23.84 -12.05
C CYS A 37 -1.99 23.91 -13.51
N LYS A 38 -2.69 25.00 -13.88
CA LYS A 38 -3.33 25.13 -15.20
C LYS A 38 -2.75 26.28 -16.03
N SER A 39 -2.40 26.00 -17.28
CA SER A 39 -2.04 26.98 -18.30
C SER A 39 -3.24 27.88 -18.67
N PRO A 40 -3.04 29.15 -19.08
CA PRO A 40 -1.74 29.84 -19.28
C PRO A 40 -1.19 30.53 -18.04
N MET A 41 -2.03 30.78 -17.04
CA MET A 41 -1.64 31.54 -15.84
C MET A 41 -0.81 30.71 -14.84
N TRP A 42 -0.78 29.39 -15.00
CA TRP A 42 -0.14 28.44 -14.08
C TRP A 42 -0.63 28.58 -12.65
N TYR A 43 -1.92 28.91 -12.48
CA TYR A 43 -2.55 28.92 -11.17
C TYR A 43 -2.66 27.48 -10.64
N CYS A 44 -2.08 27.24 -9.46
CA CYS A 44 -2.07 25.94 -8.81
C CYS A 44 -3.17 25.84 -7.75
N GLN A 45 -4.07 24.89 -7.93
CA GLN A 45 -5.08 24.53 -6.94
C GLN A 45 -4.56 23.36 -6.08
N GLU A 46 -4.61 23.50 -4.76
CA GLU A 46 -4.42 22.38 -3.82
C GLU A 46 -5.60 21.40 -3.93
N THR A 47 -5.29 20.13 -4.17
CA THR A 47 -6.28 19.06 -4.34
C THR A 47 -6.25 18.06 -3.19
N GLN A 48 -5.10 17.87 -2.56
CA GLN A 48 -4.93 17.03 -1.38
C GLN A 48 -3.79 17.55 -0.51
N ARG A 49 -3.95 17.36 0.81
CA ARG A 49 -2.95 17.67 1.83
C ARG A 49 -2.78 16.46 2.75
N ILE A 50 -1.53 16.04 2.93
CA ILE A 50 -1.14 14.96 3.83
C ILE A 50 -0.24 15.57 4.90
N SER A 51 -0.60 15.40 6.17
CA SER A 51 0.16 15.91 7.30
C SER A 51 0.56 14.74 8.20
N GLY A 52 1.74 14.81 8.80
CA GLY A 52 2.19 13.83 9.80
C GLY A 52 1.44 13.92 11.14
N GLU A 53 0.44 14.80 11.27
CA GLU A 53 -0.31 15.06 12.52
C GLU A 53 0.58 15.35 13.74
N GLY A 54 1.78 15.89 13.53
CA GLY A 54 2.77 16.11 14.59
C GLY A 54 3.45 14.84 15.11
N ARG A 55 3.18 13.67 14.51
CA ARG A 55 3.67 12.35 14.93
C ARG A 55 4.67 11.74 13.94
N GLY A 56 5.63 12.53 13.50
CA GLY A 56 6.72 12.08 12.64
C GLY A 56 6.66 12.67 11.23
N TRP A 57 7.14 11.89 10.26
CA TRP A 57 7.31 12.26 8.87
C TRP A 57 6.17 11.73 7.99
N VAL A 58 6.03 12.34 6.82
CA VAL A 58 5.15 11.95 5.72
C VAL A 58 5.99 11.24 4.68
N ASP A 59 5.58 10.04 4.28
CA ASP A 59 6.25 9.31 3.23
C ASP A 59 6.19 10.05 1.88
N THR A 60 7.21 9.84 1.05
CA THR A 60 7.18 10.28 -0.35
C THR A 60 6.06 9.56 -1.10
N GLN A 61 5.33 10.32 -1.91
CA GLN A 61 4.21 9.83 -2.70
C GLN A 61 4.62 9.69 -4.16
N ASP A 62 4.21 8.60 -4.79
CA ASP A 62 4.35 8.41 -6.23
C ASP A 62 3.39 9.34 -7.00
N ALA A 63 3.66 9.53 -8.29
CA ALA A 63 2.78 10.30 -9.16
C ALA A 63 1.35 9.69 -9.20
N PRO A 64 0.28 10.49 -9.06
CA PRO A 64 -1.08 9.97 -9.08
C PRO A 64 -1.48 9.45 -10.46
N LEU A 65 -2.39 8.47 -10.49
CA LEU A 65 -3.00 7.99 -11.72
C LEU A 65 -4.30 8.75 -11.98
N PHE A 66 -4.30 9.60 -13.00
CA PHE A 66 -5.46 10.41 -13.39
C PHE A 66 -6.45 9.63 -14.25
N SER A 67 -7.74 9.93 -14.09
CA SER A 67 -8.77 9.50 -15.03
C SER A 67 -8.61 10.23 -16.35
N LEU A 68 -9.19 9.68 -17.42
CA LEU A 68 -9.10 10.27 -18.77
C LEU A 68 -9.66 11.70 -18.85
N ASP A 69 -10.62 12.04 -17.99
CA ASP A 69 -11.22 13.38 -17.90
C ASP A 69 -10.39 14.36 -17.04
N GLY A 70 -9.35 13.89 -16.36
CA GLY A 70 -8.52 14.70 -15.44
C GLY A 70 -9.24 15.18 -14.17
N LEU A 71 -10.48 14.76 -13.92
CA LEU A 71 -11.29 15.24 -12.79
C LEU A 71 -11.10 14.41 -11.52
N ASN A 72 -10.64 13.17 -11.67
CA ASN A 72 -10.37 12.24 -10.59
C ASN A 72 -8.95 11.68 -10.71
N TYR A 73 -8.38 11.29 -9.59
CA TYR A 73 -7.17 10.49 -9.59
C TYR A 73 -7.16 9.51 -8.43
N VAL A 74 -6.30 8.50 -8.53
CA VAL A 74 -5.95 7.64 -7.40
C VAL A 74 -4.49 7.81 -7.03
N MET A 75 -4.21 7.76 -5.73
CA MET A 75 -2.86 7.75 -5.19
C MET A 75 -2.82 6.90 -3.92
N ILE A 76 -1.63 6.62 -3.44
CA ILE A 76 -1.43 6.01 -2.13
C ILE A 76 -1.44 7.14 -1.09
N ALA A 77 -2.10 6.94 0.05
CA ALA A 77 -2.11 7.89 1.15
C ALA A 77 -2.31 7.16 2.48
N PRO A 78 -1.90 7.75 3.62
CA PRO A 78 -2.16 7.16 4.93
C PRO A 78 -3.67 7.19 5.24
N VAL A 79 -4.23 6.05 5.59
CA VAL A 79 -5.62 5.89 6.04
C VAL A 79 -5.62 5.29 7.44
N ARG A 80 -6.37 5.91 8.35
CA ARG A 80 -6.48 5.47 9.75
C ARG A 80 -7.36 4.23 9.87
N ASP A 81 -6.85 3.19 10.52
CA ASP A 81 -7.57 1.94 10.82
C ASP A 81 -7.78 1.79 12.34
N GLY A 82 -8.53 2.71 12.92
CA GLY A 82 -8.87 2.69 14.35
C GLY A 82 -7.64 2.75 15.27
N PRO A 83 -7.55 1.86 16.29
CA PRO A 83 -6.40 1.77 17.19
C PRO A 83 -5.12 1.21 16.55
N ALA A 84 -5.23 0.54 15.39
CA ALA A 84 -4.08 -0.08 14.73
C ALA A 84 -3.15 0.96 14.06
N GLY A 85 -3.57 2.22 13.98
CA GLY A 85 -2.76 3.31 13.45
C GLY A 85 -3.13 3.66 12.01
N PHE A 86 -2.12 4.03 11.22
CA PHE A 86 -2.26 4.40 9.82
C PHE A 86 -1.57 3.38 8.93
N PHE A 87 -2.21 3.05 7.83
CA PHE A 87 -1.66 2.18 6.80
C PHE A 87 -1.75 2.87 5.44
N ARG A 88 -0.84 2.53 4.54
CA ARG A 88 -0.80 3.07 3.19
C ARG A 88 -1.91 2.42 2.36
N HIS A 89 -2.88 3.21 1.91
CA HIS A 89 -4.03 2.71 1.16
C HIS A 89 -4.25 3.49 -0.12
N VAL A 90 -4.93 2.85 -1.08
CA VAL A 90 -5.38 3.54 -2.28
C VAL A 90 -6.52 4.47 -1.91
N VAL A 91 -6.38 5.76 -2.22
CA VAL A 91 -7.43 6.76 -2.10
C VAL A 91 -7.81 7.30 -3.48
N SER A 92 -9.08 7.62 -3.65
CA SER A 92 -9.61 8.33 -4.80
C SER A 92 -9.88 9.78 -4.43
N VAL A 93 -9.37 10.69 -5.25
CA VAL A 93 -9.59 12.14 -5.12
C VAL A 93 -10.47 12.59 -6.25
N ASN A 94 -11.56 13.28 -5.90
CA ASN A 94 -12.37 14.03 -6.85
C ASN A 94 -12.04 15.52 -6.69
N ILE A 95 -11.40 16.09 -7.71
CA ILE A 95 -10.86 17.46 -7.66
C ILE A 95 -12.00 18.50 -7.57
N PRO A 96 -13.04 18.47 -8.44
CA PRO A 96 -14.11 19.46 -8.39
C PRO A 96 -14.90 19.43 -7.07
N LYS A 97 -15.16 18.23 -6.52
CA LYS A 97 -15.91 18.05 -5.27
C LYS A 97 -15.04 18.18 -4.02
N LYS A 98 -13.73 18.42 -4.17
CA LYS A 98 -12.74 18.48 -3.07
C LYS A 98 -12.88 17.32 -2.09
N ARG A 99 -13.05 16.12 -2.63
CA ARG A 99 -13.41 14.93 -1.84
C ARG A 99 -12.35 13.85 -2.00
N VAL A 100 -11.81 13.40 -0.88
CA VAL A 100 -10.87 12.27 -0.80
C VAL A 100 -11.56 11.11 -0.12
N LEU A 101 -11.56 9.93 -0.73
CA LEU A 101 -12.21 8.74 -0.21
C LEU A 101 -11.28 7.52 -0.35
N PRO A 102 -11.10 6.71 0.70
CA PRO A 102 -10.37 5.46 0.59
C PRO A 102 -11.10 4.49 -0.35
N LEU A 103 -10.32 3.73 -1.13
CA LEU A 103 -10.77 2.60 -1.95
C LEU A 103 -10.37 1.25 -1.33
N THR A 104 -9.36 1.26 -0.47
CA THR A 104 -8.89 0.11 0.32
C THR A 104 -8.79 0.50 1.79
N HIS A 105 -8.88 -0.49 2.68
CA HIS A 105 -8.73 -0.32 4.12
C HIS A 105 -8.27 -1.63 4.76
N GLY A 106 -7.82 -1.57 6.01
CA GLY A 106 -7.38 -2.71 6.81
C GLY A 106 -5.88 -2.67 7.10
N LYS A 107 -5.40 -3.72 7.76
CA LYS A 107 -4.03 -3.84 8.25
C LYS A 107 -3.09 -4.43 7.20
N PHE A 108 -2.78 -3.65 6.18
CA PHE A 108 -1.77 -3.96 5.18
C PHE A 108 -1.37 -2.67 4.48
N ASP A 109 -0.16 -2.65 3.92
CA ASP A 109 0.32 -1.49 3.18
C ASP A 109 0.25 -1.73 1.68
N VAL A 110 -0.33 -0.79 0.96
CA VAL A 110 -0.26 -0.70 -0.49
C VAL A 110 1.13 -0.17 -0.85
N ALA A 111 1.87 -0.98 -1.60
CA ALA A 111 3.19 -0.65 -2.09
C ALA A 111 3.11 0.12 -3.41
N ARG A 112 2.30 -0.37 -4.38
CA ARG A 112 2.19 0.23 -5.72
C ARG A 112 0.82 0.01 -6.34
N ILE A 113 0.31 1.00 -7.05
CA ILE A 113 -0.90 0.87 -7.88
C ILE A 113 -0.47 0.41 -9.28
N LEU A 114 -1.08 -0.66 -9.79
CA LEU A 114 -0.77 -1.20 -11.12
C LEU A 114 -1.76 -0.71 -12.16
N ALA A 115 -3.04 -0.77 -11.84
CA ALA A 115 -4.11 -0.33 -12.72
C ALA A 115 -5.35 0.10 -11.95
N TRP A 116 -6.11 1.00 -12.54
CA TRP A 116 -7.35 1.53 -11.97
C TRP A 116 -8.38 1.70 -13.08
N ASN A 117 -9.62 1.28 -12.81
CA ASN A 117 -10.74 1.43 -13.72
C ASN A 117 -11.69 2.49 -13.18
N HIS A 118 -11.84 3.58 -13.93
CA HIS A 118 -12.77 4.67 -13.65
C HIS A 118 -13.80 4.78 -14.77
N GLN A 119 -15.10 4.59 -14.44
CA GLN A 119 -16.19 4.70 -15.42
C GLN A 119 -15.92 3.91 -16.71
N ASP A 120 -15.53 2.65 -16.56
CA ASP A 120 -15.20 1.73 -17.66
C ASP A 120 -13.97 2.11 -18.48
N SER A 121 -13.18 3.08 -18.00
CA SER A 121 -11.90 3.47 -18.58
C SER A 121 -10.75 2.96 -17.71
N LEU A 122 -9.91 2.08 -18.28
CA LEU A 122 -8.74 1.52 -17.63
C LEU A 122 -7.54 2.46 -17.75
N VAL A 123 -6.92 2.77 -16.61
CA VAL A 123 -5.67 3.52 -16.49
C VAL A 123 -4.61 2.61 -15.89
N VAL A 124 -3.46 2.50 -16.54
CA VAL A 124 -2.34 1.64 -16.11
C VAL A 124 -1.17 2.51 -15.67
N SER A 125 -0.52 2.12 -14.58
CA SER A 125 0.67 2.82 -14.08
C SER A 125 1.86 2.58 -15.00
N ALA A 126 2.49 3.67 -15.46
CA ALA A 126 3.68 3.62 -16.29
C ALA A 126 4.92 3.07 -15.54
N ALA A 127 4.93 3.15 -14.20
CA ALA A 127 5.99 2.56 -13.36
C ALA A 127 5.93 1.02 -13.30
N GLY A 128 4.93 0.42 -13.96
CA GLY A 128 4.52 -0.98 -13.82
C GLY A 128 4.66 -1.82 -15.07
N THR A 129 5.59 -1.53 -16.00
CA THR A 129 6.00 -2.57 -16.97
C THR A 129 6.71 -3.68 -16.19
N LEU A 130 5.93 -4.61 -15.65
CA LEU A 130 6.42 -5.91 -15.18
C LEU A 130 6.93 -6.64 -16.41
N LEU A 131 8.24 -6.56 -16.65
CA LEU A 131 8.93 -7.48 -17.56
C LEU A 131 8.78 -8.89 -16.95
N VAL A 132 7.73 -9.60 -17.33
CA VAL A 132 7.65 -11.05 -17.13
C VAL A 132 8.68 -11.65 -18.07
N GLY A 133 9.87 -11.89 -17.53
CA GLY A 133 10.94 -12.74 -18.09
C GLY A 133 11.16 -12.66 -19.59
N ASP A 134 12.05 -11.78 -20.03
CA ASP A 134 12.55 -11.80 -21.41
C ASP A 134 13.35 -13.11 -21.64
N ARG A 135 12.84 -14.00 -22.48
CA ARG A 135 13.55 -15.22 -22.88
C ARG A 135 14.73 -14.82 -23.78
N ARG A 136 15.94 -15.19 -23.38
CA ARG A 136 17.10 -15.21 -24.30
C ARG A 136 16.81 -16.24 -25.42
N PRO A 137 17.02 -15.92 -26.70
CA PRO A 137 16.88 -16.88 -27.80
C PRO A 137 17.96 -17.97 -27.68
N GLY A 138 17.59 -19.26 -27.58
CA GLY A 138 18.57 -20.35 -27.69
C GLY A 138 18.30 -21.70 -27.01
N GLN A 139 17.18 -21.92 -26.30
CA GLN A 139 16.93 -23.21 -25.62
C GLN A 139 15.74 -23.96 -26.26
N PRO A 140 15.90 -25.23 -26.71
CA PRO A 140 14.82 -25.95 -27.36
C PRO A 140 13.81 -26.52 -26.36
N ASP A 141 12.56 -26.37 -26.78
CA ASP A 141 11.26 -26.80 -26.28
C ASP A 141 11.21 -27.98 -25.31
N ALA A 142 10.92 -27.67 -24.04
CA ALA A 142 10.18 -28.55 -23.15
C ALA A 142 8.84 -27.88 -22.82
N GLY A 143 7.79 -28.29 -23.54
CA GLY A 143 6.38 -28.17 -23.16
C GLY A 143 5.95 -26.82 -22.59
N CYS A 144 5.92 -25.78 -23.42
CA CYS A 144 5.21 -24.56 -23.06
C CYS A 144 3.71 -24.88 -22.96
N LEU A 145 3.13 -24.65 -21.78
CA LEU A 145 1.68 -24.51 -21.63
C LEU A 145 1.24 -23.48 -22.68
N LYS A 146 0.34 -23.89 -23.57
CA LYS A 146 -0.22 -23.04 -24.61
C LYS A 146 -0.60 -21.71 -23.98
N THR A 147 -0.13 -20.61 -24.57
CA THR A 147 -0.75 -19.31 -24.37
C THR A 147 -2.25 -19.51 -24.55
N PRO A 148 -3.11 -19.18 -23.57
CA PRO A 148 -4.43 -18.78 -23.97
C PRO A 148 -4.19 -17.49 -24.77
N ASP A 149 -4.62 -17.46 -26.03
CA ASP A 149 -4.75 -16.24 -26.83
C ASP A 149 -5.80 -15.28 -26.22
N THR A 150 -5.69 -15.02 -24.92
CA THR A 150 -6.71 -14.39 -24.08
C THR A 150 -6.07 -13.86 -22.79
N LEU A 151 -5.14 -12.91 -22.91
CA LEU A 151 -4.84 -11.97 -21.82
C LEU A 151 -5.53 -10.61 -22.02
N VAL A 152 -6.57 -10.57 -22.87
CA VAL A 152 -7.72 -9.73 -22.56
C VAL A 152 -8.56 -10.57 -21.61
N THR A 153 -8.28 -10.50 -20.31
CA THR A 153 -9.27 -10.96 -19.32
C THR A 153 -10.60 -10.29 -19.70
N PRO A 154 -11.73 -11.03 -19.79
CA PRO A 154 -13.02 -10.39 -20.04
C PRO A 154 -13.14 -9.24 -19.05
N TYR A 155 -13.36 -8.04 -19.56
CA TYR A 155 -13.60 -6.84 -18.76
C TYR A 155 -14.57 -7.22 -17.63
N GLN A 156 -14.06 -7.39 -16.40
CA GLN A 156 -14.90 -7.71 -15.26
C GLN A 156 -15.39 -6.37 -14.73
N PRO A 157 -16.66 -5.99 -14.96
CA PRO A 157 -17.15 -4.64 -14.63
C PRO A 157 -17.06 -4.35 -13.12
N SER A 158 -17.02 -5.41 -12.31
CA SER A 158 -16.88 -5.37 -10.87
C SER A 158 -15.46 -5.02 -10.40
N ILE A 159 -14.41 -5.31 -11.18
CA ILE A 159 -13.03 -5.00 -10.76
C ILE A 159 -12.73 -3.53 -11.01
N LYS A 160 -12.32 -2.83 -9.95
CA LYS A 160 -12.03 -1.39 -9.97
C LYS A 160 -10.55 -1.08 -9.93
N GLY A 161 -9.68 -2.02 -9.56
CA GLY A 161 -8.24 -1.81 -9.66
C GLY A 161 -7.39 -2.98 -9.19
N TYR A 162 -6.11 -2.90 -9.54
CA TYR A 162 -5.06 -3.84 -9.17
C TYR A 162 -3.90 -3.10 -8.49
N PHE A 163 -3.37 -3.68 -7.43
CA PHE A 163 -2.24 -3.10 -6.69
C PHE A 163 -1.37 -4.20 -6.07
N LEU A 164 -0.13 -3.85 -5.77
CA LEU A 164 0.77 -4.67 -4.96
C LEU A 164 0.69 -4.20 -3.51
N GLY A 165 0.56 -5.15 -2.59
CA GLY A 165 0.46 -4.86 -1.15
C GLY A 165 1.27 -5.82 -0.29
N ILE A 166 1.59 -5.37 0.92
CA ILE A 166 2.34 -6.10 1.94
C ILE A 166 1.39 -6.37 3.10
N PRO A 167 0.97 -7.64 3.32
CA PRO A 167 0.05 -7.97 4.40
C PRO A 167 0.73 -7.86 5.77
N GLU A 168 -0.07 -7.56 6.80
CA GLU A 168 0.38 -7.57 8.18
C GLU A 168 1.00 -8.93 8.55
N GLY A 169 2.12 -8.88 9.28
CA GLY A 169 2.86 -10.07 9.71
C GLY A 169 3.76 -10.69 8.65
N ARG A 170 3.78 -10.18 7.41
CA ARG A 170 4.67 -10.68 6.34
C ARG A 170 5.41 -9.55 5.61
N PRO A 171 6.24 -8.74 6.31
CA PRO A 171 6.86 -7.52 5.77
C PRO A 171 7.81 -7.73 4.57
N GLY A 172 8.17 -8.98 4.25
CA GLY A 172 8.97 -9.33 3.07
C GLY A 172 8.18 -9.92 1.91
N GLN A 173 6.85 -10.04 2.02
CA GLN A 173 6.01 -10.63 0.97
C GLN A 173 5.21 -9.55 0.25
N LEU A 174 5.38 -9.48 -1.06
CA LEU A 174 4.62 -8.60 -1.92
C LEU A 174 3.58 -9.42 -2.67
N HIS A 175 2.30 -9.11 -2.46
CA HIS A 175 1.20 -9.83 -3.10
C HIS A 175 0.42 -8.93 -4.06
N LEU A 176 -0.13 -9.55 -5.10
CA LEU A 176 -1.05 -8.91 -6.03
C LEU A 176 -2.46 -8.98 -5.47
N TYR A 177 -3.12 -7.83 -5.42
CA TYR A 177 -4.50 -7.70 -4.98
C TYR A 177 -5.36 -7.11 -6.09
N ARG A 178 -6.65 -7.43 -6.04
CA ARG A 178 -7.71 -6.71 -6.77
C ARG A 178 -8.72 -6.12 -5.78
N THR A 179 -9.26 -4.97 -6.13
CA THR A 179 -10.38 -4.36 -5.41
C THR A 179 -11.59 -4.22 -6.32
N THR A 180 -12.78 -4.42 -5.76
CA THR A 180 -14.07 -4.15 -6.41
C THR A 180 -14.74 -2.89 -5.90
N SER A 181 -14.14 -2.25 -4.89
CA SER A 181 -14.69 -1.05 -4.25
C SER A 181 -14.70 0.11 -5.24
N VAL A 182 -15.92 0.54 -5.60
CA VAL A 182 -16.16 1.86 -6.19
C VAL A 182 -15.97 2.90 -5.08
N THR A 183 -15.55 4.12 -5.42
CA THR A 183 -15.50 5.27 -4.50
C THR A 183 -16.76 5.26 -3.60
N PRO A 184 -16.63 4.87 -2.31
CA PRO A 184 -17.81 4.55 -1.51
C PRO A 184 -18.60 5.82 -1.21
N ARG A 185 -19.92 5.67 -1.02
CA ARG A 185 -20.70 6.74 -0.38
C ARG A 185 -20.27 6.82 1.09
N ILE A 186 -20.29 8.03 1.65
CA ILE A 186 -19.96 8.25 3.07
C ILE A 186 -20.84 7.32 3.92
N GLY A 187 -20.22 6.56 4.83
CA GLY A 187 -20.90 5.61 5.71
C GLY A 187 -21.09 4.20 5.15
N VAL A 188 -20.68 3.92 3.91
CA VAL A 188 -20.71 2.55 3.35
C VAL A 188 -19.37 1.86 3.61
N ALA A 189 -19.43 0.65 4.17
CA ALA A 189 -18.25 -0.17 4.38
C ALA A 189 -17.55 -0.48 3.05
N LEU A 190 -16.23 -0.36 3.04
CA LEU A 190 -15.41 -0.75 1.90
C LEU A 190 -15.33 -2.29 1.82
N GLY A 191 -15.33 -2.81 0.60
CA GLY A 191 -15.05 -4.23 0.38
C GLY A 191 -13.60 -4.56 0.74
N THR A 192 -13.37 -5.77 1.25
CA THR A 192 -12.01 -6.27 1.48
C THR A 192 -11.35 -6.60 0.14
N PRO A 193 -10.10 -6.15 -0.10
CA PRO A 193 -9.41 -6.48 -1.34
C PRO A 193 -9.09 -7.98 -1.39
N HIS A 194 -9.25 -8.57 -2.56
CA HIS A 194 -8.98 -9.97 -2.77
C HIS A 194 -7.52 -10.17 -3.17
N CYS A 195 -6.79 -10.94 -2.37
CA CYS A 195 -5.41 -11.31 -2.66
C CYS A 195 -5.37 -12.43 -3.71
N ILE A 196 -4.72 -12.16 -4.84
CA ILE A 196 -4.60 -13.10 -5.96
C ILE A 196 -3.42 -14.06 -5.75
N THR A 197 -2.32 -13.57 -5.19
CA THR A 197 -1.09 -14.37 -5.01
C THR A 197 -0.89 -14.86 -3.57
N CYS A 198 -1.90 -14.72 -2.71
CA CYS A 198 -1.85 -15.37 -1.42
C CYS A 198 -2.00 -16.86 -1.66
N GLN A 199 -1.02 -17.65 -1.22
CA GLN A 199 -1.20 -19.09 -1.17
C GLN A 199 -2.40 -19.37 -0.25
N THR A 200 -3.49 -19.90 -0.80
CA THR A 200 -4.38 -20.73 0.00
C THR A 200 -3.56 -21.94 0.38
N GLU A 201 -3.00 -21.98 1.59
CA GLU A 201 -2.48 -23.25 2.08
C GLU A 201 -3.64 -24.26 2.02
N PRO A 202 -3.56 -25.33 1.21
CA PRO A 202 -4.41 -26.46 1.47
C PRO A 202 -3.97 -26.97 2.85
N TYR A 203 -4.91 -27.02 3.79
CA TYR A 203 -4.74 -27.73 5.04
C TYR A 203 -4.45 -29.21 4.70
N VAL A 204 -3.18 -29.54 4.48
CA VAL A 204 -2.75 -30.91 4.42
C VAL A 204 -2.49 -31.30 5.86
N HIS A 205 -3.47 -31.98 6.47
CA HIS A 205 -3.28 -32.73 7.70
C HIS A 205 -2.23 -33.83 7.44
N HIS A 206 -0.96 -33.49 7.54
CA HIS A 206 0.08 -34.47 7.83
C HIS A 206 0.58 -34.18 9.22
N GLY A 207 0.15 -35.05 10.15
CA GLY A 207 0.65 -35.08 11.51
C GLY A 207 2.18 -35.18 11.49
N GLY A 208 2.81 -34.11 11.93
CA GLY A 208 4.26 -34.00 12.10
C GLY A 208 4.51 -32.97 13.18
N ALA A 209 4.85 -33.44 14.36
CA ALA A 209 4.95 -32.68 15.59
C ALA A 209 6.15 -31.70 15.57
N TYR A 210 6.02 -30.54 14.92
CA TYR A 210 7.01 -29.45 15.05
C TYR A 210 6.44 -28.02 14.88
N ALA A 211 5.11 -27.85 14.81
CA ALA A 211 4.46 -26.54 14.62
C ALA A 211 3.91 -25.93 15.93
N GLY A 212 4.66 -26.03 17.03
CA GLY A 212 4.19 -25.68 18.38
C GLY A 212 4.61 -24.32 18.94
N TYR A 213 5.43 -23.51 18.24
CA TYR A 213 6.10 -22.38 18.91
C TYR A 213 5.66 -20.96 18.52
N TYR A 214 4.81 -20.78 17.50
CA TYR A 214 4.28 -19.44 17.16
C TYR A 214 2.76 -19.35 17.05
N SER A 215 2.04 -20.42 17.42
CA SER A 215 0.58 -20.41 17.39
C SER A 215 0.06 -20.86 18.75
N THR A 216 -0.79 -20.02 19.35
CA THR A 216 -1.42 -20.14 20.68
C THR A 216 -0.70 -19.49 21.88
N GLY A 217 -0.44 -18.18 21.76
CA GLY A 217 -0.28 -17.27 22.90
C GLY A 217 -1.58 -16.53 23.25
N SER A 218 -2.59 -17.25 23.74
CA SER A 218 -3.60 -16.80 24.73
C SER A 218 -4.22 -15.38 24.64
N VAL A 219 -5.19 -15.18 23.74
CA VAL A 219 -6.20 -14.10 23.90
C VAL A 219 -7.25 -14.47 24.98
N SER A 220 -7.41 -15.75 25.28
CA SER A 220 -8.38 -16.26 26.26
C SER A 220 -7.87 -16.28 27.71
N ARG A 221 -6.56 -16.16 27.96
CA ARG A 221 -5.98 -16.17 29.32
C ARG A 221 -5.84 -14.76 29.90
N LEU A 222 -5.60 -13.75 29.06
CA LEU A 222 -5.57 -12.33 29.47
C LEU A 222 -6.94 -11.82 29.93
N ASN A 223 -8.03 -12.26 29.30
CA ASN A 223 -9.39 -11.88 29.73
C ASN A 223 -9.82 -12.51 31.07
N LYS A 224 -9.12 -13.54 31.55
CA LYS A 224 -9.40 -14.18 32.84
C LYS A 224 -8.56 -13.64 34.00
N LEU A 225 -7.48 -12.91 33.70
CA LEU A 225 -6.62 -12.24 34.69
C LEU A 225 -7.04 -10.79 34.95
N ALA A 226 -7.96 -10.23 34.17
CA ALA A 226 -8.49 -8.88 34.38
C ALA A 226 -9.71 -8.82 35.33
N SER A 227 -10.20 -9.95 35.85
CA SER A 227 -11.37 -10.00 36.75
C SER A 227 -11.03 -10.20 38.23
N GLU A 228 -9.76 -10.37 38.59
CA GLU A 228 -9.32 -10.55 39.98
C GLU A 228 -8.22 -9.53 40.24
N GLY A 229 -8.59 -8.42 40.90
CA GLY A 229 -7.69 -7.31 41.16
C GLY A 229 -6.71 -7.62 42.29
N GLU A 230 -5.49 -7.99 41.94
CA GLU A 230 -4.33 -8.01 42.85
C GLU A 230 -3.17 -7.20 42.25
N GLU A 231 -2.61 -6.29 43.07
CA GLU A 231 -1.49 -5.41 42.73
C GLU A 231 -0.19 -6.20 42.55
N LEU A 232 0.51 -6.00 41.43
CA LEU A 232 1.81 -6.64 41.17
C LEU A 232 2.95 -5.79 41.74
N GLY A 233 3.59 -6.30 42.79
CA GLY A 233 4.83 -5.78 43.35
C GLY A 233 6.04 -5.95 42.42
N THR A 234 6.93 -4.98 42.47
CA THR A 234 8.15 -4.85 41.65
C THR A 234 9.29 -5.73 42.14
N GLU A 235 9.34 -7.03 41.84
CA GLU A 235 10.56 -7.86 42.12
C GLU A 235 10.92 -8.96 41.10
N ASP A 236 10.30 -9.05 39.90
CA ASP A 236 10.61 -10.12 38.92
C ASP A 236 11.14 -9.63 37.56
N ILE A 237 11.99 -8.57 37.54
CA ILE A 237 12.75 -8.17 36.34
C ILE A 237 14.22 -8.57 36.47
N GLU A 238 14.51 -9.86 36.67
CA GLU A 238 15.83 -10.41 36.40
C GLU A 238 15.73 -11.86 35.92
N ARG A 239 15.50 -12.04 34.61
CA ARG A 239 15.94 -13.23 33.85
C ARG A 239 15.72 -13.06 32.33
N ILE A 240 16.52 -12.20 31.70
CA ILE A 240 16.76 -12.25 30.25
C ILE A 240 18.26 -12.50 30.06
N PRO A 241 18.71 -13.63 29.47
CA PRO A 241 20.12 -13.83 29.18
C PRO A 241 20.56 -12.90 28.04
N SER A 242 21.69 -12.21 28.22
CA SER A 242 22.29 -11.36 27.19
C SER A 242 22.88 -12.19 26.03
N PRO A 243 22.88 -11.70 24.78
CA PRO A 243 23.51 -12.40 23.66
C PRO A 243 25.04 -12.40 23.77
N LEU A 244 25.68 -13.54 23.53
CA LEU A 244 27.14 -13.67 23.44
C LEU A 244 27.69 -13.00 22.16
N PRO A 245 28.90 -12.40 22.21
CA PRO A 245 29.52 -11.77 21.04
C PRO A 245 30.06 -12.79 20.02
N PRO A 246 30.16 -12.43 18.73
CA PRO A 246 30.64 -13.33 17.69
C PRO A 246 32.17 -13.54 17.76
N THR A 247 32.60 -14.79 17.56
CA THR A 247 34.00 -15.20 17.52
C THR A 247 34.69 -14.75 16.23
N LYS A 248 35.87 -14.11 16.35
CA LYS A 248 36.71 -13.71 15.22
C LYS A 248 37.41 -14.94 14.63
N ASN A 249 37.08 -15.32 13.39
CA ASN A 249 37.90 -16.24 12.61
C ASN A 249 39.16 -15.53 12.10
N LYS A 250 40.31 -16.04 12.53
CA LYS A 250 41.65 -15.57 12.17
C LYS A 250 41.98 -16.09 10.76
N GLN A 251 42.12 -15.19 9.79
CA GLN A 251 42.81 -15.49 8.54
C GLN A 251 44.28 -15.81 8.86
N LYS A 252 44.75 -16.99 8.45
CA LYS A 252 46.19 -17.28 8.33
C LYS A 252 46.55 -17.19 6.86
N GLY A 253 47.62 -16.44 6.58
CA GLY A 253 48.35 -16.50 5.31
C GLY A 253 49.18 -17.78 5.18
#